data_AF-A0AAV3ZHR4-F1
#
_entry.id   AF-A0AAV3ZHR4-F1
#
_cell.length_a   1.000
_cell.length_b   1.000
_cell.length_c   1.000
_cell.angle_alpha   90.00
_cell.angle_beta   90.00
_cell.angle_gamma   90.00
#
_symmetry.space_group_name_H-M   'P 1'
#
loop_
_entity.id
_entity.type
_entity.pdbx_description
1 polymer ?
#
loop_
_entity_poly.entity_id
_entity_poly.type
_entity_poly.pdbx_seq_one_letter_code
_entity_poly.pdbx_strand_id
1 'polypeptide(L)' 'MEKTPDVIRKSALKPLIVIHSASTQQIIMVELTVSYESRMEEANAFKKGKYLDLTYGITDLKGKHQNRPKAFERY' A
#
# COMPACT_ATOMS: atom_id res chain seq x y z
N MET A 1 11.02 6.02 -20.35
CA MET A 1 10.93 6.31 -18.90
C MET A 1 9.67 5.64 -18.40
N GLU A 2 9.79 4.57 -17.63
CA GLU A 2 8.65 3.75 -17.21
C GLU A 2 7.73 4.58 -16.31
N LYS A 3 6.48 4.78 -16.73
CA LYS A 3 5.54 5.65 -16.02
C LYS A 3 5.07 4.93 -14.75
N THR A 4 5.63 5.30 -13.61
CA THR A 4 5.05 4.98 -12.30
C THR A 4 3.58 5.43 -12.28
N PRO A 5 2.63 4.56 -11.85
CA PRO A 5 1.22 4.92 -11.81
C PRO A 5 0.96 6.22 -11.04
N ASP A 6 0.06 7.04 -11.57
CA ASP A 6 -0.26 8.37 -11.04
C ASP A 6 -0.63 8.36 -9.56
N VAL A 7 -1.33 7.32 -9.11
CA VAL A 7 -1.74 7.20 -7.71
C VAL A 7 -0.55 7.02 -6.76
N ILE A 8 0.49 6.29 -7.21
CA ILE A 8 1.72 6.16 -6.43
C ILE A 8 2.50 7.47 -6.46
N ARG A 9 2.62 8.09 -7.64
CA ARG A 9 3.35 9.36 -7.81
C ARG A 9 2.77 10.52 -6.98
N LYS A 10 1.44 10.57 -6.86
CA LYS A 10 0.74 11.60 -6.06
C LYS A 10 0.75 11.30 -4.55
N SER A 11 1.06 10.07 -4.17
CA SER A 11 1.21 9.70 -2.76
C SER A 11 2.57 10.13 -2.21
N ALA A 12 2.67 10.33 -0.89
CA ALA A 12 3.95 10.48 -0.21
C ALA A 12 4.68 9.13 -0.01
N LEU A 13 4.08 8.02 -0.46
CA LEU A 13 4.56 6.67 -0.23
C LEU A 13 5.48 6.22 -1.37
N LYS A 14 6.57 5.55 -0.99
CA LYS A 14 7.62 5.10 -1.92
C LYS A 14 7.94 3.62 -1.65
N PRO A 15 7.07 2.69 -2.10
CA PRO A 15 7.38 1.27 -2.02
C PRO A 15 8.65 0.98 -2.83
N LEU A 16 9.42 -0.03 -2.39
CA LEU A 16 10.68 -0.39 -3.03
C LEU A 16 10.49 -0.83 -4.48
N ILE A 17 9.42 -1.61 -4.74
CA ILE A 17 9.11 -2.11 -6.07
C ILE A 17 7.63 -1.86 -6.36
N VAL A 18 7.35 -1.37 -7.56
CA VAL A 18 6.00 -1.20 -8.11
C VAL A 18 5.91 -1.97 -9.41
N ILE A 19 5.03 -2.96 -9.46
CA ILE A 19 4.72 -3.71 -10.67
C ILE A 19 3.34 -3.25 -11.14
N HIS A 20 3.26 -2.74 -12.37
CA HIS A 20 2.02 -2.23 -12.94
C HIS A 20 1.72 -2.92 -14.27
N SER A 21 0.54 -3.51 -14.37
CA SER A 21 0.02 -4.04 -15.62
C SER A 21 -0.83 -2.99 -16.32
N ALA A 22 -0.38 -2.52 -17.48
CA ALA A 22 -1.15 -1.54 -18.25
C ALA A 22 -2.47 -2.11 -18.80
N SER A 23 -2.54 -3.41 -19.11
CA SER A 23 -3.72 -4.06 -19.68
C SER A 23 -4.82 -4.31 -18.64
N THR A 24 -4.44 -4.70 -17.43
CA THR A 24 -5.40 -4.98 -16.33
C THR A 24 -5.56 -3.82 -15.37
N GLN A 25 -4.74 -2.77 -15.50
CA GLN A 25 -4.63 -1.65 -14.57
C GLN A 25 -4.36 -2.08 -13.11
N GLN A 26 -3.82 -3.29 -12.92
CA GLN A 26 -3.44 -3.78 -11.61
C GLN A 26 -2.09 -3.20 -11.19
N ILE A 27 -2.00 -2.85 -9.91
CA ILE A 27 -0.78 -2.34 -9.28
C ILE A 27 -0.46 -3.26 -8.12
N ILE A 28 0.75 -3.82 -8.13
CA ILE A 28 1.31 -4.59 -7.03
C ILE A 28 2.45 -3.76 -6.44
N MET A 29 2.42 -3.54 -5.13
CA MET A 29 3.48 -2.87 -4.38
C MET A 29 4.18 -3.90 -3.52
N VAL A 30 5.52 -3.90 -3.56
CA VAL A 30 6.34 -4.78 -2.73
C VAL A 30 7.23 -3.93 -1.82
N GLU A 31 7.16 -4.24 -0.54
CA GLU A 31 8.01 -3.67 0.50
C GLU A 31 8.83 -4.80 1.13
N LEU A 32 10.14 -4.61 1.21
CA LEU A 32 11.04 -5.51 1.93
C LEU A 32 11.39 -4.85 3.25
N THR A 33 11.37 -5.62 4.34
CA THR A 33 11.69 -5.12 5.68
C THR A 33 12.49 -6.18 6.42
N VAL A 34 13.56 -5.75 7.09
CA VAL A 34 14.35 -6.58 8.00
C VAL A 34 13.92 -6.25 9.42
N SER A 35 13.55 -7.26 10.19
CA SER A 35 13.17 -7.15 11.59
C SER A 35 13.76 -8.31 12.38
N TYR A 36 13.86 -8.16 13.70
CA TYR A 36 14.06 -9.29 14.59
C TYR A 36 12.92 -10.31 14.42
N GLU A 37 13.21 -11.59 14.58
CA GLU A 37 12.26 -12.68 14.41
C GLU A 37 11.01 -12.49 15.28
N SER A 38 11.20 -12.11 16.55
CA SER A 38 10.13 -11.84 17.52
C SER A 38 9.19 -10.69 17.12
N ARG A 39 9.54 -9.89 16.10
CA ARG A 39 8.80 -8.70 15.68
C ARG A 39 8.41 -8.72 14.20
N MET A 40 8.54 -9.87 13.52
CA MET A 40 8.21 -9.99 12.10
C MET A 40 6.74 -9.67 11.82
N GLU A 41 5.82 -10.14 12.65
CA GLU A 41 4.39 -9.89 12.47
C GLU A 41 4.02 -8.42 12.67
N GLU A 42 4.55 -7.78 13.72
CA GLU A 42 4.38 -6.36 13.98
C GLU A 42 4.92 -5.51 12.83
N ALA A 43 6.14 -5.81 12.37
CA ALA A 43 6.77 -5.08 11.26
C ALA A 43 5.95 -5.22 9.97
N ASN A 44 5.46 -6.42 9.67
CA ASN A 44 4.58 -6.67 8.54
C ASN A 44 3.25 -5.90 8.67
N ALA A 45 2.60 -5.94 9.84
CA ALA A 45 1.34 -5.25 10.09
C ALA A 45 1.50 -3.72 9.96
N PHE A 46 2.57 -3.15 10.52
CA PHE A 46 2.88 -1.73 10.42
C PHE A 46 3.09 -1.28 8.97
N LYS A 47 3.90 -2.02 8.20
CA LYS A 47 4.14 -1.72 6.78
C LYS A 47 2.87 -1.89 5.97
N LYS A 48 2.09 -2.95 6.21
CA LYS A 48 0.81 -3.17 5.53
C LYS A 48 -0.17 -2.03 5.83
N GLY A 49 -0.30 -1.60 7.08
CA GLY A 49 -1.14 -0.47 7.47
C GLY A 49 -0.77 0.82 6.74
N LYS A 50 0.54 1.14 6.67
CA LYS A 50 1.05 2.32 5.94
C LYS A 50 0.61 2.36 4.47
N TYR A 51 0.56 1.21 3.78
CA TYR A 51 0.16 1.14 2.37
C TYR A 51 -1.33 0.89 2.16
N LEU A 52 -2.07 0.48 3.19
CA LEU A 52 -3.50 0.19 3.12
C LEU A 52 -4.31 1.46 2.83
N ASP A 53 -3.93 2.59 3.40
CA ASP A 53 -4.57 3.89 3.13
C ASP A 53 -4.47 4.30 1.65
N LEU A 54 -3.39 3.90 0.98
CA LEU A 54 -3.21 4.08 -0.47
C LEU A 54 -4.25 3.28 -1.27
N THR A 55 -4.59 2.07 -0.81
CA THR A 55 -5.61 1.23 -1.45
C THR A 55 -7.01 1.77 -1.23
N TYR A 56 -7.30 2.31 -0.03
CA TYR A 56 -8.61 2.88 0.27
C TYR A 56 -8.85 4.21 -0.47
N GLY A 57 -7.84 5.07 -0.57
CA GLY A 57 -7.93 6.29 -1.37
C GLY A 57 -8.17 6.02 -2.87
N ILE A 58 -7.68 4.89 -3.40
CA ILE A 58 -7.98 4.44 -4.77
C ILE A 58 -9.44 3.98 -4.91
N THR A 59 -9.98 3.26 -3.91
CA THR A 59 -11.37 2.79 -3.94
C THR A 59 -12.40 3.89 -3.72
N ASP A 60 -12.08 4.91 -2.92
CA ASP A 60 -12.93 6.10 -2.73
C ASP A 60 -13.03 6.93 -4.02
N LEU A 61 -11.93 7.06 -4.78
CA LEU A 61 -11.95 7.64 -6.14
C LEU A 61 -12.80 6.83 -7.14
N LYS A 62 -13.05 5.54 -6.85
CA LYS A 62 -13.94 4.66 -7.63
C LYS A 62 -15.35 4.53 -7.01
N GLY A 63 -15.71 5.39 -6.05
CA GLY A 63 -17.07 5.51 -5.53
C GLY A 63 -17.50 4.38 -4.57
N LYS A 64 -16.57 3.64 -3.95
CA LYS A 64 -16.91 2.63 -2.94
C LYS A 64 -16.26 2.97 -1.60
N HIS A 65 -17.02 3.62 -0.73
CA HIS A 65 -16.67 3.79 0.68
C HIS A 65 -16.52 2.41 1.35
N GLN A 66 -15.32 2.10 1.84
CA GLN A 66 -15.12 1.03 2.80
C GLN A 66 -14.60 1.60 4.13
N ASN A 67 -15.29 1.24 5.21
CA ASN A 67 -14.90 1.59 6.57
C ASN A 67 -13.49 1.06 6.88
N ARG A 68 -12.60 1.93 7.37
CA ARG A 68 -11.29 1.55 7.90
C ARG A 68 -11.46 0.44 8.95
N PRO A 69 -10.78 -0.72 8.83
CA PRO A 69 -10.79 -1.71 9.88
C PRO A 69 -10.07 -1.15 11.12
N LYS A 70 -10.75 -1.17 12.28
CA LYS A 70 -10.27 -0.65 13.59
C LYS A 70 -8.92 -1.23 14.08
N ALA A 71 -8.39 -2.25 13.40
CA ALA A 71 -7.14 -2.92 13.76
C ALA A 71 -5.88 -2.05 13.54
N PHE A 72 -5.98 -0.95 12.79
CA PHE A 72 -4.82 -0.10 12.45
C PHE A 72 -4.76 1.22 13.25
N GLU A 73 -5.69 1.48 14.17
CA GLU A 73 -5.70 2.70 15.00
C GLU A 73 -4.77 2.63 16.23
N ARG A 74 -4.14 1.47 16.47
CA ARG A 74 -3.36 1.21 17.71
C ARG A 74 -1.85 1.01 17.49
N TYR A 75 -1.34 1.37 16.31
CA TYR A 75 0.10 1.35 16.02
C TYR A 75 0.58 2.70 15.52
#